data_AF-A0A7W0NJR5-F1
#
_entry.id   AF-A0A7W0NJR5-F1
#
_cell.length_a   1.000
_cell.length_b   1.000
_cell.length_c   1.000
_cell.angle_alpha   90.00
_cell.angle_beta   90.00
_cell.angle_gamma   90.00
#
_symmetry.space_group_name_H-M   'P 1'
#
loop_
_entity.id
_entity.type
_entity.pdbx_description
1 polymer ?
#
loop_
_entity_poly.entity_id
_entity_poly.type
_entity_poly.pdbx_seq_one_letter_code
_entity_poly.pdbx_strand_id
1 'polypeptide(L)' 'MQLAHLPVDAIHANPRQPRRRFEPEATTGLASSIREQGLLQPVVVRPRA' A
#
# COMPACT_ATOMS: atom_id res chain seq x y z
N MET A 1 -0.94 -12.99 13.00
CA MET A 1 -1.26 -12.08 11.88
C MET A 1 -2.74 -12.24 11.59
N GLN A 2 -3.52 -11.16 11.70
CA GLN A 2 -4.95 -11.18 11.44
C GLN A 2 -5.24 -10.21 10.27
N LEU A 3 -6.16 -10.59 9.37
CA LEU A 3 -6.66 -9.66 8.36
C LEU A 3 -7.68 -8.70 8.97
N ALA A 4 -7.58 -7.43 8.57
CA ALA A 4 -8.54 -6.40 8.91
C ALA A 4 -8.77 -5.50 7.69
N HIS A 5 -10.00 -5.03 7.53
CA HIS A 5 -10.32 -3.97 6.57
C HIS A 5 -10.16 -2.63 7.29
N LEU A 6 -9.32 -1.77 6.74
CA LEU A 6 -9.04 -0.44 7.28
C LEU A 6 -9.32 0.60 6.19
N PRO A 7 -9.84 1.78 6.55
CA PRO A 7 -9.99 2.86 5.60
C PRO A 7 -8.58 3.39 5.22
N VAL A 8 -8.39 3.75 3.95
CA VAL A 8 -7.06 4.06 3.40
C VAL A 8 -6.43 5.28 4.06
N ASP A 9 -7.25 6.25 4.46
CA ASP A 9 -6.88 7.47 5.18
C ASP A 9 -6.33 7.22 6.60
N ALA A 10 -6.61 6.06 7.20
CA ALA A 10 -5.98 5.66 8.46
C ALA A 10 -4.52 5.18 8.26
N ILE A 11 -4.10 4.87 7.03
CA ILE A 11 -2.77 4.34 6.72
C ILE A 11 -1.81 5.49 6.39
N HIS A 12 -0.65 5.49 7.04
CA HIS A 12 0.39 6.49 6.85
C HIS A 12 1.65 5.86 6.27
N ALA A 13 2.39 6.62 5.47
CA ALA A 13 3.66 6.15 4.91
C ALA A 13 4.65 5.77 6.02
N ASN A 14 5.42 4.70 5.80
CA ASN A 14 6.47 4.30 6.74
C ASN A 14 7.58 5.37 6.80
N PRO A 15 7.83 6.03 7.95
CA PRO A 15 8.89 7.03 8.07
C PRO A 15 10.29 6.47 7.78
N ARG A 16 10.47 5.15 7.96
CA ARG A 16 11.71 4.41 7.73
C ARG A 16 11.69 3.66 6.39
N GLN A 17 10.90 4.11 5.42
CA GLN A 17 10.81 3.48 4.10
C GLN A 17 12.19 3.48 3.39
N PRO A 18 12.82 2.30 3.16
CA PRO A 18 14.09 2.23 2.43
C PRO A 18 13.93 2.58 0.95
N ARG A 19 12.79 2.27 0.32
CA ARG A 19 12.54 2.59 -1.09
C ARG A 19 12.23 4.08 -1.24
N ARG A 20 13.20 4.85 -1.78
CA ARG A 20 13.07 6.30 -2.00
C ARG A 20 12.64 6.68 -3.42
N ARG A 21 12.77 5.77 -4.39
CA ARG A 21 12.40 6.00 -5.79
C ARG A 21 11.26 5.10 -6.22
N PHE A 22 10.26 5.72 -6.85
CA PHE A 22 9.12 5.07 -7.47
C PHE A 22 9.06 5.55 -8.91
N GLU A 23 9.26 4.64 -9.85
CA GLU A 23 9.15 4.97 -11.27
C GLU A 23 7.67 5.27 -11.59
N PRO A 24 7.35 6.40 -12.25
CA PRO A 24 5.97 6.80 -12.52
C PRO A 24 5.18 5.77 -13.31
N GLU A 25 5.82 5.14 -14.30
CA GLU A 25 5.21 4.13 -15.15
C GLU A 25 4.83 2.87 -14.34
N ALA A 26 5.75 2.36 -13.53
CA ALA A 26 5.49 1.23 -12.65
C ALA A 26 4.36 1.52 -11.64
N THR A 27 4.30 2.75 -11.12
CA THR A 27 3.25 3.17 -10.18
C THR A 27 1.88 3.25 -10.86
N THR A 28 1.84 3.77 -12.09
CA THR A 28 0.62 3.83 -12.91
C THR A 28 0.13 2.43 -13.25
N GLY A 29 1.05 1.54 -13.65
CA GLY A 29 0.74 0.15 -13.94
C GLY A 29 0.15 -0.59 -12.74
N LEU A 30 0.76 -0.44 -11.56
CA LEU A 30 0.23 -1.01 -10.32
C LEU A 30 -1.17 -0.48 -9.99
N ALA A 31 -1.40 0.82 -10.15
CA ALA A 31 -2.72 1.41 -9.92
C ALA A 31 -3.78 0.86 -10.89
N SER A 32 -3.44 0.62 -12.17
CA SER A 32 -4.38 -0.01 -13.12
C SER A 32 -4.70 -1.44 -12.71
N SER A 33 -3.69 -2.24 -12.38
CA SER A 33 -3.86 -3.62 -11.92
C SER A 33 -4.76 -3.71 -10.67
N ILE A 34 -4.55 -2.83 -9.68
CA ILE A 34 -5.40 -2.78 -8.48
C ILE A 34 -6.85 -2.43 -8.81
N ARG A 35 -7.11 -1.56 -9.81
CA ARG A 35 -8.49 -1.23 -10.22
C ARG A 35 -9.19 -2.42 -10.89
N GLU A 36 -8.46 -3.21 -11.66
CA GLU A 36 -9.02 -4.34 -12.42
C GLU A 36 -9.21 -5.59 -11.56
N GLN A 37 -8.27 -5.88 -10.67
CA GLN A 37 -8.21 -7.15 -9.93
C GLN A 37 -8.42 -7.00 -8.43
N GLY A 38 -8.44 -5.76 -7.93
CA GLY A 38 -8.38 -5.47 -6.51
C GLY A 38 -6.97 -5.65 -5.93
N LEU A 39 -6.87 -5.48 -4.61
CA LEU A 39 -5.62 -5.68 -3.88
C LEU A 39 -5.45 -7.17 -3.54
N LEU A 40 -4.65 -7.89 -4.35
CA LEU A 40 -4.43 -9.33 -4.17
C LEU A 40 -3.65 -9.68 -2.89
N GLN A 41 -2.64 -8.87 -2.56
CA GLN A 41 -1.81 -9.07 -1.38
C GLN A 41 -2.10 -8.00 -0.33
N PRO A 42 -2.48 -8.38 0.89
CA PRO A 42 -2.67 -7.43 1.98
C PRO A 42 -1.40 -6.63 2.26
N VAL A 43 -1.58 -5.34 2.59
CA VAL A 43 -0.49 -4.49 3.07
C VAL A 43 -0.24 -4.74 4.56
N VAL A 44 1.02 -4.74 4.96
CA VAL A 44 1.40 -4.90 6.37
C VAL A 44 1.43 -3.54 7.05
N VAL A 45 0.70 -3.43 8.15
CA VAL A 45 0.63 -2.21 8.98
C VAL A 45 0.91 -2.56 10.45
N ARG A 46 1.19 -1.52 11.24
CA ARG A 46 1.27 -1.59 12.70
C ARG A 46 0.52 -0.40 13.30
N PRO A 47 -0.05 -0.53 14.52
CA PRO A 47 -0.64 0.59 15.22
C PRO A 47 0.36 1.76 15.32
N ARG A 48 -0.15 2.97 15.14
CA ARG A 48 0.60 4.19 15.41
C ARG A 48 0.58 4.42 16.92
N ALA A 49 1.75 4.70 17.50
CA ALA A 49 1.86 5.16 18.89
C ALA A 49 1.57 6.67 18.95
#